data_AF-A0A1I0RSH9-F1
#
_entry.id   AF-A0A1I0RSH9-F1
#
_cell.length_a   1.000
_cell.length_b   1.000
_cell.length_c   1.000
_cell.angle_alpha   90.00
_cell.angle_beta   90.00
_cell.angle_gamma   90.00
#
_symmetry.space_group_name_H-M   'P 1'
#
loop_
_entity.id
_entity.type
_entity.pdbx_description
1 polymer ?
#
loop_
_entity_poly.entity_id
_entity_poly.type
_entity_poly.pdbx_seq_one_letter_code
_entity_poly.pdbx_strand_id
1 'polypeptide(L)'
;MGQIQAQKTRVISYLKHLLNPRGDYSIEKHIFQIISIATIVMLCVFMLVDTLANIPIPPYLLEVVLIMQFVFLFLSLVRRIHSYIINLYIFLGLIAIMVNFVFNAGVNGPSFVLFFMPLTLALSISERKWYPVWLIIHLIMPICCLVFESMYPEMIRGKYPGPREQNIDFGSTIIVATLYVYFVTTRIRVYMAQQQAISANKSVQLAASELKLQAFFEGLSDQFFLLDDKMNIVHFNSKAAEQYQKQYGIEPKEGQAITPILLPSYKPNFLEDFKQSMSGVKISHEQKFNFGDWQQLTLEPARDKNGTIVGVTLILKDITEQKLNQQRLENKNALLEKIAFIQAHEFRGPLTSVQSLLPLIKEEYSEVDPIQMNMMEDALAKLDQKIIEIIELANEAIHLK
;
A
#
# COMPACT_ATOMS: atom_id res chain seq x y z
N MET A 1 -37.47 -28.65 -5.66
CA MET A 1 -36.95 -28.14 -4.37
C MET A 1 -35.54 -27.55 -4.45
N GLY A 2 -34.59 -28.12 -5.21
CA GLY A 2 -33.20 -27.62 -5.28
C GLY A 2 -33.01 -26.20 -5.84
N GLN A 3 -33.80 -25.76 -6.83
CA GLN A 3 -33.70 -24.40 -7.39
C GLN A 3 -34.17 -23.30 -6.43
N ILE A 4 -35.19 -23.59 -5.61
CA ILE A 4 -35.69 -22.67 -4.57
C ILE A 4 -34.64 -22.53 -3.45
N GLN A 5 -34.00 -23.64 -3.06
CA GLN A 5 -32.91 -23.62 -2.08
C GLN A 5 -31.71 -22.77 -2.57
N ALA A 6 -31.32 -22.93 -3.84
CA ALA A 6 -30.21 -22.18 -4.44
C ALA A 6 -30.51 -20.68 -4.58
N GLN A 7 -31.74 -20.30 -4.95
CA GLN A 7 -32.17 -18.91 -4.95
C GLN A 7 -32.21 -18.33 -3.54
N LYS A 8 -32.71 -19.06 -2.54
CA LYS A 8 -32.74 -18.63 -1.14
C LYS A 8 -31.33 -18.36 -0.60
N THR A 9 -30.36 -19.23 -0.91
CA THR A 9 -28.96 -19.05 -0.52
C THR A 9 -28.30 -17.86 -1.21
N ARG A 10 -28.62 -17.60 -2.49
CA ARG A 10 -28.17 -16.39 -3.21
C ARG A 10 -28.76 -15.12 -2.60
N VAL A 11 -30.04 -15.11 -2.28
CA VAL A 11 -30.71 -13.96 -1.65
C VAL A 11 -30.14 -13.70 -0.26
N ILE A 12 -29.89 -14.74 0.54
CA ILE A 12 -29.27 -14.62 1.87
C ILE A 12 -27.82 -14.14 1.78
N SER A 13 -27.05 -14.64 0.82
CA SER A 13 -25.68 -14.18 0.55
C SER A 13 -25.65 -12.72 0.11
N TYR A 14 -26.59 -12.32 -0.75
CA TYR A 14 -26.75 -10.95 -1.19
C TYR A 14 -27.16 -10.02 -0.05
N LEU A 15 -28.12 -10.41 0.79
CA LEU A 15 -28.51 -9.69 2.01
C LEU A 15 -27.34 -9.56 3.00
N LYS A 16 -26.53 -10.61 3.18
CA LYS A 16 -25.31 -10.56 4.00
C LYS A 16 -24.28 -9.59 3.43
N HIS A 17 -24.10 -9.56 2.12
CA HIS A 17 -23.22 -8.60 1.45
C HIS A 17 -23.76 -7.16 1.54
N LEU A 18 -25.08 -6.98 1.49
CA LEU A 18 -25.75 -5.69 1.62
C LEU A 18 -25.80 -5.17 3.06
N LEU A 19 -25.58 -6.04 4.06
CA LEU A 19 -25.46 -5.69 5.47
C LEU A 19 -24.00 -5.58 5.94
N ASN A 20 -23.05 -6.01 5.10
CA ASN A 20 -21.62 -6.01 5.41
C ASN A 20 -20.77 -6.01 4.12
N PRO A 21 -20.63 -4.87 3.43
CA PRO A 21 -20.01 -4.80 2.11
C PRO A 21 -18.49 -4.80 2.27
N ARG A 22 -17.83 -5.75 1.60
CA ARG A 22 -16.39 -5.67 1.35
C ARG A 22 -16.22 -4.97 -0.01
N GLY A 23 -16.07 -3.64 -0.04
CA GLY A 23 -15.80 -2.88 -1.27
C GLY A 23 -15.91 -1.35 -1.16
N ASP A 24 -15.40 -0.63 -2.18
CA ASP A 24 -15.33 0.84 -2.33
C ASP A 24 -16.70 1.52 -2.61
N TYR A 25 -17.75 1.16 -1.86
CA TYR A 25 -19.02 1.89 -1.94
C TYR A 25 -18.96 3.17 -1.10
N SER A 26 -19.58 4.26 -1.59
CA SER A 26 -19.72 5.47 -0.77
C SER A 26 -20.51 5.14 0.50
N ILE A 27 -20.03 5.64 1.63
CA ILE A 27 -20.64 5.44 2.96
C ILE A 27 -22.14 5.73 2.92
N GLU A 28 -22.51 6.82 2.25
CA GLU A 28 -23.89 7.28 2.04
C GLU A 28 -24.76 6.20 1.36
N LYS A 29 -24.23 5.53 0.34
CA LYS A 29 -24.97 4.50 -0.42
C LYS A 29 -25.35 3.32 0.47
N HIS A 30 -24.40 2.84 1.26
CA HIS A 30 -24.62 1.67 2.10
C HIS A 30 -25.59 1.99 3.26
N ILE A 31 -25.41 3.13 3.91
CA ILE A 31 -26.32 3.57 4.97
C ILE A 31 -27.74 3.76 4.40
N PHE A 32 -27.87 4.36 3.21
CA PHE A 32 -29.15 4.51 2.54
C PHE A 32 -29.86 3.17 2.31
N GLN A 33 -29.14 2.16 1.81
CA GLN A 33 -29.71 0.83 1.58
C GLN A 33 -30.22 0.16 2.86
N ILE A 34 -29.45 0.25 3.95
CA ILE A 34 -29.88 -0.27 5.26
C ILE A 34 -31.18 0.40 5.69
N ILE A 35 -31.27 1.71 5.51
CA ILE A 35 -32.44 2.48 5.91
C ILE A 35 -33.63 2.15 5.04
N SER A 36 -33.49 2.14 3.71
CA SER A 36 -34.60 1.77 2.82
C SER A 36 -35.16 0.39 3.15
N ILE A 37 -34.30 -0.59 3.45
CA ILE A 37 -34.74 -1.92 3.89
C ILE A 37 -35.47 -1.85 5.24
N ALA A 38 -34.93 -1.13 6.21
CA ALA A 38 -35.58 -0.94 7.51
C ALA A 38 -36.93 -0.22 7.38
N THR A 39 -37.04 0.78 6.49
CA THR A 39 -38.28 1.49 6.21
C THR A 39 -39.30 0.57 5.54
N ILE A 40 -38.90 -0.28 4.59
CA ILE A 40 -39.79 -1.28 3.98
C ILE A 40 -40.35 -2.23 5.05
N VAL A 41 -39.51 -2.77 5.92
CA VAL A 41 -39.95 -3.66 7.01
C VAL A 41 -40.92 -2.94 7.94
N MET A 42 -40.62 -1.70 8.33
CA MET A 42 -41.48 -0.88 9.17
C MET A 42 -42.86 -0.64 8.52
N LEU A 43 -42.90 -0.26 7.24
CA LEU A 43 -44.15 -0.05 6.51
C LEU A 43 -44.98 -1.33 6.39
N CYS A 44 -44.34 -2.49 6.17
CA CYS A 44 -45.03 -3.78 6.18
C CYS A 44 -45.67 -4.10 7.55
N VAL A 45 -44.98 -3.75 8.65
CA VAL A 45 -45.53 -3.91 10.00
C VAL A 45 -46.73 -2.97 10.22
N PHE A 46 -46.65 -1.71 9.79
CA PHE A 46 -47.81 -0.79 9.87
C PHE A 46 -49.00 -1.29 9.06
N MET A 47 -48.77 -1.73 7.82
CA MET A 47 -49.83 -2.29 6.98
C MET A 47 -50.50 -3.50 7.65
N LEU A 48 -49.72 -4.36 8.32
CA LEU A 48 -50.25 -5.49 9.07
C LEU A 48 -51.08 -5.04 10.29
N VAL A 49 -50.61 -4.06 11.05
CA VAL A 49 -51.35 -3.56 12.22
C VAL A 49 -52.65 -2.90 11.79
N ASP A 50 -52.62 -2.04 10.77
CA ASP A 50 -53.80 -1.30 10.30
C ASP A 50 -54.88 -2.22 9.73
N THR A 51 -54.47 -3.27 9.01
CA THR A 51 -55.39 -4.29 8.49
C THR A 51 -56.01 -5.12 9.60
N LEU A 52 -55.23 -5.53 10.61
CA LEU A 52 -55.76 -6.25 11.79
C LEU A 52 -56.66 -5.37 12.67
N ALA A 53 -56.40 -4.07 12.71
CA ALA A 53 -57.21 -3.09 13.44
C ALA A 53 -58.45 -2.60 12.66
N ASN A 54 -58.68 -3.11 11.43
CA ASN A 54 -59.77 -2.72 10.54
C ASN A 54 -59.85 -1.22 10.25
N ILE A 55 -58.70 -0.55 10.06
CA ILE A 55 -58.64 0.88 9.72
C ILE A 55 -58.67 1.02 8.19
N PRO A 56 -59.72 1.63 7.59
CA PRO A 56 -60.05 1.39 6.17
C PRO A 56 -59.22 2.19 5.15
N ILE A 57 -58.57 3.29 5.53
CA ILE A 57 -57.91 4.21 4.59
C ILE A 57 -56.37 4.15 4.66
N PRO A 58 -55.71 4.14 5.83
CA PRO A 58 -54.25 4.11 5.94
C PRO A 58 -53.53 2.98 5.17
N PRO A 59 -54.06 1.74 5.06
CA PRO A 59 -53.38 0.67 4.33
C PRO A 59 -53.09 0.99 2.85
N TYR A 60 -54.03 1.62 2.13
CA TYR A 60 -53.83 1.96 0.72
C TYR A 60 -52.78 3.07 0.53
N LEU A 61 -52.69 4.00 1.48
CA LEU A 61 -51.65 5.02 1.46
C LEU A 61 -50.26 4.40 1.69
N LEU A 62 -50.16 3.46 2.63
CA LEU A 62 -48.93 2.72 2.91
C LEU A 62 -48.44 1.92 1.69
N GLU A 63 -49.33 1.36 0.87
CA GLU A 63 -48.96 0.67 -0.38
C GLU A 63 -48.23 1.60 -1.36
N VAL A 64 -48.72 2.82 -1.55
CA VAL A 64 -48.07 3.81 -2.44
C VAL A 64 -46.67 4.16 -1.92
N VAL A 65 -46.55 4.39 -0.62
CA VAL A 65 -45.25 4.69 0.01
C VAL A 65 -44.31 3.48 -0.11
N LEU A 66 -44.81 2.26 0.04
CA LEU A 66 -44.04 1.03 -0.09
C LEU A 66 -43.51 0.85 -1.52
N ILE A 67 -44.32 1.11 -2.55
CA ILE A 67 -43.89 1.10 -3.95
C ILE A 67 -42.78 2.13 -4.16
N MET A 68 -42.96 3.35 -3.65
CA MET A 68 -41.93 4.40 -3.69
C MET A 68 -40.62 3.91 -3.04
N GLN A 69 -40.68 3.23 -1.90
CA GLN A 69 -39.51 2.66 -1.22
C GLN A 69 -38.75 1.65 -2.08
N PHE A 70 -39.48 0.74 -2.76
CA PHE A 70 -38.87 -0.21 -3.67
C PHE A 70 -38.20 0.46 -4.87
N VAL A 71 -38.77 1.55 -5.41
CA VAL A 71 -38.15 2.34 -6.48
C VAL A 71 -36.83 2.95 -6.02
N PHE A 72 -36.80 3.57 -4.83
CA PHE A 72 -35.56 4.14 -4.29
C PHE A 72 -34.50 3.09 -3.98
N LEU A 73 -34.91 1.94 -3.42
CA LEU A 73 -34.01 0.82 -3.21
C LEU A 73 -33.47 0.31 -4.55
N PHE A 74 -34.29 0.15 -5.57
CA PHE A 74 -33.84 -0.25 -6.91
C PHE A 74 -32.87 0.76 -7.54
N LEU A 75 -33.18 2.07 -7.44
CA LEU A 75 -32.27 3.13 -7.91
C LEU A 75 -30.93 3.09 -7.18
N SER A 76 -30.93 2.76 -5.89
CA SER A 76 -29.72 2.55 -5.09
C SER A 76 -28.86 1.40 -5.63
N LEU A 77 -29.47 0.38 -6.23
CA LEU A 77 -28.76 -0.79 -6.74
C LEU A 77 -28.12 -0.52 -8.10
N VAL A 78 -28.83 0.16 -8.99
CA VAL A 78 -28.43 0.33 -10.40
C VAL A 78 -27.55 1.55 -10.64
N ARG A 79 -27.70 2.62 -9.85
CA ARG A 79 -26.96 3.88 -10.04
C ARG A 79 -26.03 4.21 -8.87
N ARG A 80 -25.09 5.13 -9.11
CA ARG A 80 -24.38 5.83 -8.02
C ARG A 80 -25.41 6.70 -7.30
N ILE A 81 -25.49 6.56 -5.98
CA ILE A 81 -26.32 7.45 -5.17
C ILE A 81 -25.56 8.75 -5.03
N HIS A 82 -26.27 9.82 -5.34
CA HIS A 82 -25.81 11.17 -5.09
C HIS A 82 -26.66 11.79 -3.98
N SER A 83 -26.08 12.77 -3.29
CA SER A 83 -26.74 13.55 -2.23
C SER A 83 -28.14 14.06 -2.58
N TYR A 84 -28.40 14.44 -3.84
CA TYR A 84 -29.73 14.88 -4.27
C TYR A 84 -30.79 13.78 -4.22
N ILE A 85 -30.43 12.51 -4.47
CA ILE A 85 -31.38 11.37 -4.41
C ILE A 85 -31.78 11.12 -2.96
N ILE A 86 -30.82 11.20 -2.04
CA ILE A 86 -31.05 11.04 -0.60
C ILE A 86 -31.96 12.16 -0.09
N ASN A 87 -31.67 13.40 -0.48
CA ASN A 87 -32.51 14.54 -0.10
C ASN A 87 -33.93 14.43 -0.67
N LEU A 88 -34.07 14.01 -1.92
CA LEU A 88 -35.38 13.77 -2.53
C LEU A 88 -36.15 12.67 -1.78
N TYR A 89 -35.48 11.59 -1.39
CA TYR A 89 -36.06 10.51 -0.60
C TYR A 89 -36.62 11.00 0.74
N ILE A 90 -35.84 11.79 1.50
CA ILE A 90 -36.27 12.38 2.77
C ILE A 90 -37.46 13.31 2.56
N PHE A 91 -37.40 14.15 1.52
CA PHE A 91 -38.46 15.10 1.20
C PHE A 91 -39.79 14.40 0.87
N LEU A 92 -39.76 13.38 0.01
CA LEU A 92 -40.95 12.59 -0.33
C LEU A 92 -41.46 11.82 0.90
N GLY A 93 -40.58 11.35 1.77
CA GLY A 93 -40.96 10.76 3.06
C GLY A 93 -41.73 11.74 3.95
N LEU A 94 -41.32 13.01 4.02
CA LEU A 94 -42.05 14.05 4.74
C LEU A 94 -43.43 14.34 4.14
N ILE A 95 -43.53 14.39 2.82
CA ILE A 95 -44.82 14.54 2.14
C ILE A 95 -45.73 13.36 2.47
N ALA A 96 -45.21 12.12 2.44
CA ALA A 96 -45.98 10.94 2.79
C ALA A 96 -46.55 11.01 4.22
N ILE A 97 -45.78 11.50 5.19
CA ILE A 97 -46.27 11.70 6.57
C ILE A 97 -47.35 12.79 6.62
N MET A 98 -47.21 13.87 5.86
CA MET A 98 -48.24 14.92 5.79
C MET A 98 -49.55 14.41 5.16
N VAL A 99 -49.46 13.58 4.11
CA VAL A 99 -50.64 12.92 3.55
C VAL A 99 -51.24 11.95 4.59
N ASN A 100 -50.39 11.20 5.30
CA ASN A 100 -50.84 10.31 6.37
C ASN A 100 -51.55 11.07 7.49
N PHE A 101 -51.11 12.27 7.84
CA PHE A 101 -51.78 13.14 8.82
C PHE A 101 -53.24 13.43 8.42
N VAL A 102 -53.49 13.79 7.16
CA VAL A 102 -54.84 14.11 6.67
C VAL A 102 -55.76 12.87 6.67
N PHE A 103 -55.22 11.71 6.31
CA PHE A 103 -56.00 10.47 6.17
C PHE A 103 -56.02 9.60 7.42
N ASN A 104 -55.16 9.86 8.40
CA ASN A 104 -55.07 9.14 9.67
C ASN A 104 -55.31 10.08 10.86
N ALA A 105 -56.51 10.67 10.87
CA ALA A 105 -57.13 11.38 12.00
C ALA A 105 -56.40 12.62 12.54
N GLY A 106 -55.52 13.25 11.76
CA GLY A 106 -54.89 14.52 12.11
C GLY A 106 -54.14 14.47 13.45
N VAL A 107 -54.38 15.46 14.31
CA VAL A 107 -53.84 15.55 15.67
C VAL A 107 -54.23 14.35 16.55
N ASN A 108 -55.37 13.73 16.29
CA ASN A 108 -55.83 12.56 17.04
C ASN A 108 -55.20 11.24 16.58
N GLY A 109 -54.43 11.26 15.49
CA GLY A 109 -53.69 10.10 14.99
C GLY A 109 -52.20 10.11 15.36
N PRO A 110 -51.46 9.06 14.98
CA PRO A 110 -50.07 8.87 15.39
C PRO A 110 -49.04 9.61 14.52
N SER A 111 -49.46 10.33 13.49
CA SER A 111 -48.58 10.91 12.46
C SER A 111 -47.48 11.84 13.02
N PHE A 112 -47.73 12.53 14.14
CA PHE A 112 -46.72 13.37 14.80
C PHE A 112 -45.49 12.60 15.29
N VAL A 113 -45.67 11.35 15.72
CA VAL A 113 -44.57 10.48 16.16
C VAL A 113 -43.64 10.17 14.98
N LEU A 114 -44.18 10.08 13.76
CA LEU A 114 -43.44 9.72 12.56
C LEU A 114 -42.52 10.85 12.06
N PHE A 115 -42.84 12.12 12.31
CA PHE A 115 -42.04 13.26 11.84
C PHE A 115 -40.59 13.26 12.34
N PHE A 116 -40.31 12.61 13.47
CA PHE A 116 -38.94 12.52 13.99
C PHE A 116 -38.07 11.49 13.25
N MET A 117 -38.66 10.56 12.50
CA MET A 117 -37.89 9.54 11.78
C MET A 117 -37.13 10.10 10.56
N PRO A 118 -37.77 10.86 9.63
CA PRO A 118 -37.03 11.47 8.53
C PRO A 118 -35.99 12.48 9.02
N LEU A 119 -36.18 13.10 10.19
CA LEU A 119 -35.17 13.99 10.79
C LEU A 119 -33.93 13.20 11.20
N THR A 120 -34.13 12.10 11.93
CA THR A 120 -33.04 11.20 12.35
C THR A 120 -32.26 10.71 11.14
N LEU A 121 -32.98 10.36 10.07
CA LEU A 121 -32.40 9.98 8.80
C LEU A 121 -31.60 11.11 8.15
N ALA A 122 -32.18 12.31 8.04
CA ALA A 122 -31.57 13.47 7.41
C ALA A 122 -30.26 13.87 8.09
N LEU A 123 -30.23 13.83 9.43
CA LEU A 123 -29.04 14.14 10.21
C LEU A 123 -27.98 13.03 10.15
N SER A 124 -28.35 11.82 9.70
CA SER A 124 -27.45 10.67 9.66
C SER A 124 -26.84 10.39 8.29
N ILE A 125 -27.51 10.77 7.19
CA ILE A 125 -27.02 10.53 5.82
C ILE A 125 -26.74 11.82 5.05
N SER A 126 -27.56 12.85 5.18
CA SER A 126 -27.44 14.03 4.31
C SER A 126 -26.11 14.74 4.54
N GLU A 127 -25.61 15.45 3.52
CA GLU A 127 -24.42 16.26 3.72
C GLU A 127 -24.66 17.33 4.79
N ARG A 128 -23.62 17.62 5.59
CA ARG A 128 -23.67 18.57 6.72
C ARG A 128 -24.22 19.95 6.35
N LYS A 129 -24.02 20.40 5.10
CA LYS A 129 -24.55 21.67 4.58
C LYS A 129 -26.08 21.75 4.59
N TRP A 130 -26.76 20.61 4.49
CA TRP A 130 -28.22 20.52 4.49
C TRP A 130 -28.84 20.42 5.88
N TYR A 131 -28.04 20.24 6.95
CA TYR A 131 -28.56 20.07 8.30
C TYR A 131 -29.45 21.22 8.77
N PRO A 132 -29.08 22.51 8.58
CA PRO A 132 -29.95 23.62 8.97
C PRO A 132 -31.25 23.63 8.18
N VAL A 133 -31.19 23.33 6.87
CA VAL A 133 -32.38 23.27 6.00
C VAL A 133 -33.33 22.19 6.47
N TRP A 134 -32.81 20.99 6.74
CA TRP A 134 -33.62 19.88 7.26
C TRP A 134 -34.22 20.20 8.63
N LEU A 135 -33.45 20.81 9.53
CA LEU A 135 -33.97 21.22 10.84
C LEU A 135 -35.14 22.21 10.68
N ILE A 136 -34.99 23.23 9.84
CA ILE A 136 -36.03 24.23 9.58
C ILE A 136 -37.29 23.57 9.00
N ILE A 137 -37.14 22.72 7.98
CA ILE A 137 -38.27 21.99 7.36
C ILE A 137 -39.02 21.15 8.41
N HIS A 138 -38.30 20.44 9.29
CA HIS A 138 -38.92 19.59 10.31
C HIS A 138 -39.54 20.37 11.47
N LEU A 139 -39.16 21.64 11.69
CA LEU A 139 -39.84 22.52 12.64
C LEU A 139 -41.12 23.11 12.03
N ILE A 140 -41.05 23.53 10.76
CA ILE A 140 -42.17 24.19 10.07
C ILE A 140 -43.28 23.20 9.69
N MET A 141 -42.94 22.03 9.13
CA MET A 141 -43.95 21.10 8.58
C MET A 141 -45.00 20.63 9.61
N PRO A 142 -44.62 20.21 10.84
CA PRO A 142 -45.61 19.86 11.87
C PRO A 142 -46.52 21.04 12.24
N ILE A 143 -45.97 22.26 12.35
CA ILE A 143 -46.73 23.47 12.64
C ILE A 143 -47.72 23.77 11.50
N CYS A 144 -47.29 23.63 10.25
CA CYS A 144 -48.17 23.78 9.10
C CYS A 144 -49.33 22.78 9.12
N CYS A 145 -49.10 21.53 9.55
CA CYS A 145 -50.17 20.54 9.70
C CYS A 145 -51.19 20.95 10.76
N LEU A 146 -50.74 21.48 11.91
CA LEU A 146 -51.62 21.99 12.97
C LEU A 146 -52.47 23.16 12.49
N VAL A 147 -51.85 24.13 11.82
CA VAL A 147 -52.56 25.29 11.25
C VAL A 147 -53.55 24.84 10.19
N PHE A 148 -53.16 23.89 9.33
CA PHE A 148 -54.02 23.33 8.29
C PHE A 148 -55.27 22.65 8.85
N GLU A 149 -55.13 21.79 9.86
CA GLU A 149 -56.28 21.17 10.53
C GLU A 149 -57.18 22.20 11.22
N SER A 150 -56.59 23.22 11.85
CA SER A 150 -57.37 24.28 12.51
C SER A 150 -58.17 25.14 11.52
N MET A 151 -57.66 25.37 10.31
CA MET A 151 -58.34 26.17 9.29
C MET A 151 -59.33 25.34 8.45
N TYR A 152 -59.01 24.06 8.22
CA TYR A 152 -59.76 23.17 7.35
C TYR A 152 -60.06 21.81 8.02
N PRO A 153 -60.81 21.78 9.13
CA PRO A 153 -61.06 20.55 9.88
C PRO A 153 -61.81 19.49 9.05
N GLU A 154 -62.64 19.91 8.09
CA GLU A 154 -63.38 19.01 7.20
C GLU A 154 -62.47 18.22 6.24
N MET A 155 -61.25 18.70 6.00
CA MET A 155 -60.27 18.01 5.15
C MET A 155 -59.64 16.81 5.84
N ILE A 156 -59.71 16.70 7.17
CA ILE A 156 -59.23 15.53 7.90
C ILE A 156 -60.22 14.37 7.72
N ARG A 157 -59.80 13.36 6.95
CA ARG A 157 -60.67 12.25 6.52
C ARG A 157 -60.57 11.02 7.40
N GLY A 158 -59.49 10.87 8.16
CA GLY A 158 -59.31 9.70 9.02
C GLY A 158 -60.23 9.73 10.22
N LYS A 159 -60.98 8.63 10.43
CA LYS A 159 -61.84 8.43 11.59
C LYS A 159 -61.65 7.02 12.11
N TYR A 160 -61.39 6.91 13.41
CA TYR A 160 -61.32 5.61 14.08
C TYR A 160 -62.73 5.10 14.41
N PRO A 161 -63.00 3.80 14.26
CA PRO A 161 -64.27 3.19 14.68
C PRO A 161 -64.55 3.37 16.18
N GLY A 162 -63.49 3.37 17.00
CA GLY A 162 -63.58 3.59 18.44
C GLY A 162 -62.23 3.88 19.09
N PRO A 163 -62.23 4.14 20.41
CA PRO A 163 -61.01 4.45 21.17
C PRO A 163 -60.01 3.29 21.22
N ARG A 164 -60.49 2.05 21.09
CA ARG A 164 -59.63 0.86 21.12
C ARG A 164 -58.71 0.82 19.90
N GLU A 165 -59.26 1.01 18.71
CA GLU A 165 -58.53 0.99 17.45
C GLU A 165 -57.53 2.15 17.39
N GLN A 166 -57.94 3.33 17.84
CA GLN A 166 -57.06 4.50 17.99
C GLN A 166 -55.88 4.21 18.93
N ASN A 167 -56.14 3.62 20.10
CA ASN A 167 -55.09 3.28 21.06
C ASN A 167 -54.12 2.22 20.53
N ILE A 168 -54.61 1.24 19.75
CA ILE A 168 -53.79 0.22 19.11
C ILE A 168 -52.88 0.84 18.05
N ASP A 169 -53.42 1.68 17.17
CA ASP A 169 -52.65 2.37 16.13
C ASP A 169 -51.56 3.26 16.77
N PHE A 170 -51.94 4.06 17.76
CA PHE A 170 -51.01 4.94 18.47
C PHE A 170 -49.91 4.18 19.22
N GLY A 171 -50.30 3.16 19.99
CA GLY A 171 -49.36 2.34 20.75
C GLY A 171 -48.40 1.56 19.85
N SER A 172 -48.91 0.98 18.76
CA SER A 172 -48.08 0.27 17.78
C SER A 172 -47.12 1.22 17.06
N THR A 173 -47.57 2.43 16.71
CA THR A 173 -46.74 3.44 16.06
C THR A 173 -45.56 3.85 16.93
N ILE A 174 -45.78 4.10 18.22
CA ILE A 174 -44.69 4.43 19.15
C ILE A 174 -43.66 3.29 19.24
N ILE A 175 -44.13 2.05 19.35
CA ILE A 175 -43.25 0.87 19.47
C ILE A 175 -42.41 0.70 18.20
N VAL A 176 -43.06 0.65 17.04
CA VAL A 176 -42.41 0.47 15.73
C VAL A 176 -41.46 1.64 15.47
N ALA A 177 -41.86 2.86 15.81
CA ALA A 177 -41.04 4.05 15.66
C ALA A 177 -39.74 4.00 16.46
N THR A 178 -39.87 3.63 17.74
CA THR A 178 -38.75 3.53 18.66
C THR A 178 -37.77 2.44 18.21
N LEU A 179 -38.29 1.27 17.83
CA LEU A 179 -37.49 0.16 17.31
C LEU A 179 -36.78 0.55 16.01
N TYR A 180 -37.45 1.26 15.11
CA TYR A 180 -36.85 1.75 13.87
C TYR A 180 -35.69 2.73 14.14
N VAL A 181 -35.92 3.74 14.97
CA VAL A 181 -34.87 4.72 15.32
C VAL A 181 -33.70 4.04 16.00
N TYR A 182 -33.95 3.13 16.95
CA TYR A 182 -32.91 2.36 17.63
C TYR A 182 -32.09 1.51 16.64
N PHE A 183 -32.76 0.77 15.76
CA PHE A 183 -32.10 -0.10 14.79
C PHE A 183 -31.25 0.72 13.81
N VAL A 184 -31.83 1.74 13.19
CA VAL A 184 -31.13 2.60 12.22
C VAL A 184 -29.93 3.28 12.87
N THR A 185 -30.13 3.92 14.03
CA THR A 185 -29.05 4.65 14.72
C THR A 185 -27.91 3.72 15.15
N THR A 186 -28.23 2.54 15.69
CA THR A 186 -27.23 1.54 16.09
C THR A 186 -26.42 1.05 14.89
N ARG A 187 -27.08 0.73 13.76
CA ARG A 187 -26.39 0.27 12.55
C ARG A 187 -25.47 1.34 11.98
N ILE A 188 -25.90 2.60 11.99
CA ILE A 188 -25.08 3.74 11.56
C ILE A 188 -23.86 3.90 12.47
N ARG A 189 -24.05 3.89 13.79
CA ARG A 189 -22.94 4.02 14.76
C ARG A 189 -21.91 2.91 14.61
N VAL A 190 -22.36 1.65 14.50
CA VAL A 190 -21.47 0.50 14.30
C VAL A 190 -20.67 0.65 13.00
N TYR A 191 -21.33 1.04 11.91
CA TYR A 191 -20.67 1.23 10.62
C TYR A 191 -19.65 2.38 10.64
N MET A 192 -19.99 3.52 11.26
CA MET A 192 -19.07 4.65 11.42
C MET A 192 -17.84 4.26 12.25
N ALA A 193 -18.03 3.52 13.35
CA ALA A 193 -16.93 3.03 14.17
C ALA A 193 -16.01 2.06 13.40
N GLN A 194 -16.59 1.18 12.58
CA GLN A 194 -15.81 0.28 11.71
C GLN A 194 -14.97 1.04 10.69
N GLN A 195 -15.54 2.07 10.05
CA GLN A 195 -14.82 2.91 9.09
C GLN A 195 -13.67 3.67 9.74
N GLN A 196 -13.88 4.23 10.93
CA GLN A 196 -12.81 4.86 11.70
C GLN A 196 -11.69 3.86 12.04
N ALA A 197 -12.03 2.66 12.52
CA ALA A 197 -11.05 1.63 12.83
C ALA A 197 -10.25 1.18 11.59
N ILE A 198 -10.89 1.04 10.42
CA ILE A 198 -10.21 0.71 9.16
C ILE A 198 -9.23 1.82 8.76
N SER A 199 -9.65 3.09 8.84
CA SER A 199 -8.76 4.22 8.53
C SER A 199 -7.56 4.30 9.46
N ALA A 200 -7.75 4.08 10.77
CA ALA A 200 -6.69 4.06 11.76
C ALA A 200 -5.72 2.89 11.54
N ASN A 201 -6.24 1.69 11.23
CA ASN A 201 -5.39 0.55 10.90
C ASN A 201 -4.58 0.81 9.63
N LYS A 202 -5.17 1.43 8.60
CA LYS A 202 -4.48 1.78 7.35
C LYS A 202 -3.38 2.82 7.61
N SER A 203 -3.61 3.83 8.43
CA SER A 203 -2.56 4.82 8.77
C SER A 203 -1.43 4.19 9.57
N VAL A 204 -1.73 3.31 10.53
CA VAL A 204 -0.72 2.56 11.30
C VAL A 204 0.09 1.64 10.38
N GLN A 205 -0.58 0.94 9.45
CA GLN A 205 0.10 0.06 8.50
C GLN A 205 0.99 0.84 7.52
N LEU A 206 0.54 2.00 7.05
CA LEU A 206 1.34 2.88 6.21
C LEU A 206 2.58 3.37 6.95
N ALA A 207 2.42 3.90 8.18
CA ALA A 207 3.54 4.33 9.01
C ALA A 207 4.53 3.18 9.30
N ALA A 208 4.02 1.98 9.60
CA ALA A 208 4.87 0.81 9.81
C ALA A 208 5.62 0.39 8.53
N SER A 209 4.98 0.51 7.36
CA SER A 209 5.64 0.23 6.08
C SER A 209 6.69 1.28 5.74
N GLU A 210 6.42 2.55 6.01
CA GLU A 210 7.34 3.67 5.82
C GLU A 210 8.58 3.52 6.71
N LEU A 211 8.39 3.24 8.01
CA LEU A 211 9.49 2.95 8.95
C LEU A 211 10.36 1.76 8.51
N LYS A 212 9.75 0.71 7.95
CA LYS A 212 10.51 -0.44 7.43
C LYS A 212 11.37 -0.06 6.23
N LEU A 213 10.83 0.72 5.29
CA LEU A 213 11.57 1.19 4.11
C LEU A 213 12.69 2.15 4.53
N GLN A 214 12.41 3.05 5.46
CA GLN A 214 13.42 3.95 6.02
C GLN A 214 14.52 3.16 6.72
N ALA A 215 14.20 2.23 7.62
CA ALA A 215 15.19 1.41 8.31
C ALA A 215 16.03 0.57 7.33
N PHE A 216 15.42 0.03 6.27
CA PHE A 216 16.16 -0.67 5.21
C PHE A 216 17.13 0.27 4.49
N PHE A 217 16.66 1.44 4.06
CA PHE A 217 17.47 2.43 3.34
C PHE A 217 18.62 2.99 4.20
N GLU A 218 18.35 3.23 5.49
CA GLU A 218 19.34 3.66 6.48
C GLU A 218 20.38 2.58 6.79
N GLY A 219 20.02 1.30 6.70
CA GLY A 219 20.92 0.18 6.93
C GLY A 219 21.90 -0.09 5.78
N LEU A 220 21.76 0.57 4.64
CA LEU A 220 22.64 0.37 3.48
C LEU A 220 24.04 0.97 3.74
N SER A 221 25.08 0.20 3.44
CA SER A 221 26.48 0.59 3.68
C SER A 221 27.06 1.52 2.61
N ASP A 222 26.45 1.58 1.43
CA ASP A 222 26.83 2.52 0.37
C ASP A 222 26.14 3.87 0.60
N GLN A 223 26.67 4.93 -0.03
CA GLN A 223 26.07 6.26 0.06
C GLN A 223 24.97 6.37 -1.01
N PHE A 224 23.76 6.71 -0.59
CA PHE A 224 22.63 6.90 -1.50
C PHE A 224 22.11 8.34 -1.44
N PHE A 225 21.95 8.94 -2.60
CA PHE A 225 21.21 10.19 -2.79
C PHE A 225 20.13 9.99 -3.84
N LEU A 226 18.90 10.36 -3.54
CA LEU A 226 17.83 10.51 -4.52
C LEU A 226 17.82 11.96 -4.99
N LEU A 227 17.91 12.18 -6.30
CA LEU A 227 17.93 13.50 -6.92
C LEU A 227 16.66 13.71 -7.75
N ASP A 228 16.10 14.93 -7.73
CA ASP A 228 15.01 15.33 -8.62
C ASP A 228 15.52 15.63 -10.04
N ASP A 229 14.61 15.98 -10.96
CA ASP A 229 14.91 16.37 -12.35
C ASP A 229 15.83 17.59 -12.49
N LYS A 230 16.02 18.36 -11.43
CA LYS A 230 16.88 19.55 -11.35
C LYS A 230 18.15 19.31 -10.55
N MET A 231 18.45 18.06 -10.20
CA MET A 231 19.60 17.65 -9.38
C MET A 231 19.59 18.18 -7.94
N ASN A 232 18.41 18.44 -7.38
CA ASN A 232 18.26 18.70 -5.95
C ASN A 232 18.11 17.39 -5.20
N ILE A 233 18.67 17.34 -3.99
CA ILE A 233 18.57 16.20 -3.11
C ILE A 233 17.13 16.08 -2.62
N VAL A 234 16.45 15.02 -3.03
CA VAL A 234 15.11 14.65 -2.53
C VAL A 234 15.23 13.86 -1.23
N HIS A 235 16.20 12.95 -1.15
CA HIS A 235 16.41 12.12 0.03
C HIS A 235 17.83 11.52 0.04
N PHE A 236 18.32 11.09 1.21
CA PHE A 236 19.64 10.47 1.36
C PHE A 236 19.69 9.59 2.62
N ASN A 237 20.57 8.59 2.65
CA ASN A 237 20.74 7.75 3.84
C ASN A 237 21.79 8.32 4.81
N SER A 238 21.83 7.81 6.04
CA SER A 238 22.80 8.20 7.06
C SER A 238 24.25 8.03 6.61
N LYS A 239 24.57 7.01 5.80
CA LYS A 239 25.92 6.86 5.26
C LYS A 239 26.32 7.99 4.33
N ALA A 240 25.42 8.40 3.44
CA ALA A 240 25.61 9.57 2.60
C ALA A 240 25.78 10.84 3.45
N ALA A 241 24.97 11.02 4.50
CA ALA A 241 25.07 12.16 5.41
C ALA A 241 26.42 12.23 6.16
N GLU A 242 26.87 11.12 6.73
CA GLU A 242 28.14 10.99 7.46
C GLU A 242 29.32 11.35 6.56
N GLN A 243 29.38 10.75 5.36
CA GLN A 243 30.48 10.98 4.43
C GLN A 243 30.48 12.41 3.89
N TYR A 244 29.30 12.94 3.61
CA TYR A 244 29.12 14.32 3.22
C TYR A 244 29.62 15.27 4.32
N GLN A 245 29.26 15.04 5.59
CA GLN A 245 29.72 15.86 6.71
C GLN A 245 31.24 15.76 6.90
N LYS A 246 31.81 14.55 6.77
CA LYS A 246 33.26 14.34 6.85
C LYS A 246 34.03 15.09 5.76
N GLN A 247 33.48 15.16 4.54
CA GLN A 247 34.15 15.77 3.40
C GLN A 247 33.98 17.30 3.36
N TYR A 248 32.83 17.84 3.76
CA TYR A 248 32.49 19.26 3.60
C TYR A 248 32.31 20.04 4.91
N GLY A 249 32.27 19.36 6.06
CA GLY A 249 32.06 19.98 7.37
C GLY A 249 30.64 20.50 7.61
N ILE A 250 29.70 20.20 6.73
CA ILE A 250 28.29 20.57 6.80
C ILE A 250 27.41 19.35 6.54
N GLU A 251 26.19 19.32 7.09
CA GLU A 251 25.24 18.25 6.79
C GLU A 251 24.47 18.53 5.49
N PRO A 252 24.15 17.50 4.69
CA PRO A 252 23.31 17.66 3.51
C PRO A 252 21.88 18.00 3.92
N LYS A 253 21.17 18.77 3.09
CA LYS A 253 19.77 19.11 3.28
C LYS A 253 18.96 18.76 2.05
N GLU A 254 17.75 18.24 2.28
CA GLU A 254 16.78 18.04 1.21
C GLU A 254 16.40 19.39 0.57
N GLY A 255 16.20 19.39 -0.74
CA GLY A 255 15.97 20.57 -1.57
C GLY A 255 17.24 21.31 -1.99
N GLN A 256 18.41 20.96 -1.45
CA GLN A 256 19.69 21.54 -1.88
C GLN A 256 20.18 20.90 -3.18
N ALA A 257 20.74 21.70 -4.09
CA ALA A 257 21.42 21.18 -5.28
C ALA A 257 22.67 20.37 -4.91
N ILE A 258 22.89 19.24 -5.58
CA ILE A 258 24.11 18.41 -5.43
C ILE A 258 25.33 19.00 -6.16
N THR A 259 25.10 19.89 -7.14
CA THR A 259 26.13 20.46 -8.04
C THR A 259 27.25 21.27 -7.39
N PRO A 260 27.07 22.00 -6.28
CA PRO A 260 28.17 22.69 -5.59
C PRO A 260 29.26 21.74 -5.07
N ILE A 261 28.94 20.47 -4.96
CA ILE A 261 29.60 19.47 -4.12
C ILE A 261 30.42 18.52 -4.97
N LEU A 262 29.96 18.28 -6.20
CA LEU A 262 30.72 17.59 -7.24
C LEU A 262 32.09 18.26 -7.43
N LEU A 263 33.15 17.44 -7.48
CA LEU A 263 34.49 17.90 -7.81
C LEU A 263 34.44 18.73 -9.11
N PRO A 264 35.03 19.94 -9.16
CA PRO A 264 34.97 20.80 -10.34
C PRO A 264 35.42 20.10 -11.63
N SER A 265 36.38 19.18 -11.53
CA SER A 265 36.88 18.35 -12.63
C SER A 265 35.88 17.31 -13.14
N TYR A 266 34.91 16.89 -12.32
CA TYR A 266 33.94 15.85 -12.66
C TYR A 266 32.52 16.39 -12.95
N LYS A 267 32.25 17.65 -12.61
CA LYS A 267 30.98 18.33 -12.93
C LYS A 267 30.47 18.13 -14.37
N PRO A 268 31.28 18.32 -15.43
CA PRO A 268 30.78 18.17 -16.80
C PRO A 268 30.35 16.73 -17.12
N ASN A 269 31.15 15.74 -16.71
CA ASN A 269 30.84 14.33 -16.93
C ASN A 269 29.57 13.91 -16.16
N PHE A 270 29.46 14.33 -14.90
CA PHE A 270 28.27 14.05 -14.10
C PHE A 270 26.99 14.61 -14.72
N LEU A 271 27.02 15.81 -15.30
CA LEU A 271 25.86 16.41 -15.96
C LEU A 271 25.41 15.59 -17.17
N GLU A 272 26.37 15.07 -17.94
CA GLU A 272 26.09 14.20 -19.07
C GLU A 272 25.52 12.85 -18.61
N ASP A 273 26.15 12.22 -17.63
CA ASP A 273 25.70 10.94 -17.06
C ASP A 273 24.31 11.06 -16.43
N PHE A 274 24.03 12.18 -15.74
CA PHE A 274 22.73 12.48 -15.16
C PHE A 274 21.67 12.62 -16.25
N LYS A 275 21.97 13.33 -17.35
CA LYS A 275 21.05 13.48 -18.48
C LYS A 275 20.76 12.14 -19.17
N GLN A 276 21.78 11.29 -19.32
CA GLN A 276 21.60 9.94 -19.85
C GLN A 276 20.74 9.08 -18.91
N SER A 277 20.95 9.17 -17.59
CA SER A 277 20.14 8.47 -16.60
C SER A 277 18.69 8.94 -16.59
N MET A 278 18.43 10.24 -16.71
CA MET A 278 17.07 10.78 -16.90
C MET A 278 16.39 10.31 -18.19
N SER A 279 17.14 9.81 -19.18
CA SER A 279 16.59 9.15 -20.38
C SER A 279 16.28 7.66 -20.18
N GLY A 280 16.65 7.09 -19.03
CA GLY A 280 16.37 5.71 -18.63
C GLY A 280 17.56 4.77 -18.66
N VAL A 281 18.78 5.26 -18.87
CA VAL A 281 20.00 4.46 -18.98
C VAL A 281 20.74 4.41 -17.64
N LYS A 282 21.04 3.22 -17.13
CA LYS A 282 21.89 3.07 -15.94
C LYS A 282 23.36 3.34 -16.32
N ILE A 283 24.00 4.25 -15.58
CA ILE A 283 25.42 4.61 -15.78
C ILE A 283 26.22 4.17 -14.56
N SER A 284 27.40 3.58 -14.76
CA SER A 284 28.29 3.17 -13.67
C SER A 284 29.75 3.32 -14.07
N HIS A 285 30.53 4.02 -13.23
CA HIS A 285 31.95 4.28 -13.45
C HIS A 285 32.74 4.07 -12.17
N GLU A 286 33.91 3.47 -12.31
CA GLU A 286 34.88 3.37 -11.22
C GLU A 286 35.90 4.49 -11.38
N GLN A 287 36.14 5.23 -10.29
CA GLN A 287 37.09 6.33 -10.28
C GLN A 287 37.92 6.29 -9.00
N LYS A 288 39.21 6.59 -9.17
CA LYS A 288 40.13 6.81 -8.04
C LYS A 288 40.00 8.26 -7.58
N PHE A 289 39.58 8.46 -6.34
CA PHE A 289 39.50 9.78 -5.71
C PHE A 289 40.84 10.18 -5.09
N ASN A 290 40.97 11.46 -4.71
CA ASN A 290 42.17 11.99 -4.07
C ASN A 290 42.51 11.18 -2.81
N PHE A 291 43.82 10.94 -2.58
CA PHE A 291 44.39 10.12 -1.50
C PHE A 291 44.31 8.59 -1.63
N GLY A 292 43.86 8.06 -2.77
CA GLY A 292 44.07 6.64 -3.10
C GLY A 292 42.85 5.74 -2.93
N ASP A 293 41.74 6.28 -2.43
CA ASP A 293 40.48 5.57 -2.29
C ASP A 293 39.81 5.38 -3.66
N TRP A 294 39.34 4.17 -3.93
CA TRP A 294 38.58 3.85 -5.14
C TRP A 294 37.10 3.88 -4.84
N GLN A 295 36.33 4.59 -5.67
CA GLN A 295 34.89 4.66 -5.56
C GLN A 295 34.22 4.28 -6.87
N GLN A 296 33.12 3.55 -6.78
CA GLN A 296 32.21 3.30 -7.88
C GLN A 296 31.01 4.24 -7.76
N LEU A 297 30.85 5.09 -8.77
CA LEU A 297 29.70 5.96 -8.93
C LEU A 297 28.68 5.29 -9.84
N THR A 298 27.43 5.21 -9.40
CA THR A 298 26.32 4.69 -10.19
C THR A 298 25.16 5.68 -10.20
N LEU A 299 24.62 5.97 -11.38
CA LEU A 299 23.42 6.76 -11.58
C LEU A 299 22.34 5.87 -12.18
N GLU A 300 21.23 5.72 -11.45
CA GLU A 300 20.12 4.84 -11.83
C GLU A 300 18.79 5.62 -11.89
N PRO A 301 17.99 5.50 -12.96
CA PRO A 301 16.73 6.23 -13.08
C PRO A 301 15.73 5.81 -11.99
N ALA A 302 15.26 6.77 -11.22
CA ALA A 302 14.19 6.56 -10.24
C ALA A 302 12.83 6.71 -10.92
N ARG A 303 11.99 5.67 -10.83
CA ARG A 303 10.67 5.62 -11.49
C ARG A 303 9.54 5.67 -10.49
N ASP A 304 8.46 6.37 -10.86
CA ASP A 304 7.20 6.30 -10.13
C ASP A 304 6.44 5.00 -10.42
N LYS A 305 5.28 4.83 -9.78
CA LYS A 305 4.38 3.67 -9.97
C LYS A 305 3.87 3.52 -11.41
N ASN A 306 3.92 4.57 -12.21
CA ASN A 306 3.48 4.60 -13.60
C ASN A 306 4.64 4.33 -14.58
N GLY A 307 5.87 4.16 -14.08
CA GLY A 307 7.08 3.95 -14.89
C GLY A 307 7.74 5.24 -15.38
N THR A 308 7.19 6.40 -15.02
CA THR A 308 7.73 7.72 -15.36
C THR A 308 9.00 7.96 -14.54
N ILE A 309 10.07 8.42 -15.18
CA ILE A 309 11.29 8.79 -14.48
C ILE A 309 11.03 10.11 -13.75
N VAL A 310 11.13 10.08 -12.41
CA VAL A 310 10.91 11.23 -11.54
C VAL A 310 12.21 11.83 -11.01
N GLY A 311 13.33 11.16 -11.24
CA GLY A 311 14.64 11.56 -10.75
C GLY A 311 15.71 10.51 -11.01
N VAL A 312 16.84 10.64 -10.34
CA VAL A 312 17.99 9.72 -10.44
C VAL A 312 18.50 9.37 -9.05
N THR A 313 18.73 8.10 -8.79
CA THR A 313 19.45 7.62 -7.62
C THR A 313 20.95 7.62 -7.92
N LEU A 314 21.69 8.43 -7.17
CA LEU A 314 23.15 8.44 -7.12
C LEU A 314 23.61 7.49 -6.00
N ILE A 315 24.45 6.53 -6.36
CA ILE A 315 25.05 5.56 -5.44
C ILE A 315 26.57 5.73 -5.50
N LEU A 316 27.19 5.95 -4.35
CA LEU A 316 28.65 5.97 -4.22
C LEU A 316 29.08 4.81 -3.33
N LYS A 317 29.78 3.86 -3.93
CA LYS A 317 30.27 2.66 -3.26
C LYS A 317 31.79 2.72 -3.13
N ASP A 318 32.30 2.48 -1.93
CA ASP A 318 33.74 2.30 -1.71
C ASP A 318 34.16 0.90 -2.21
N ILE A 319 35.09 0.87 -3.16
CA ILE A 319 35.64 -0.36 -3.75
C ILE A 319 37.15 -0.47 -3.49
N THR A 320 37.69 0.31 -2.56
CA THR A 320 39.13 0.38 -2.25
C THR A 320 39.67 -0.98 -1.82
N GLU A 321 39.00 -1.64 -0.88
CA GLU A 321 39.42 -2.96 -0.41
C GLU A 321 39.38 -4.00 -1.54
N GLN A 322 38.33 -3.97 -2.36
CA GLN A 322 38.19 -4.84 -3.52
C GLN A 322 39.36 -4.65 -4.50
N LYS A 323 39.72 -3.39 -4.81
CA LYS A 323 40.85 -3.07 -5.70
C LYS A 323 42.20 -3.45 -5.10
N LEU A 324 42.41 -3.22 -3.80
CA LEU A 324 43.64 -3.64 -3.11
C LEU A 324 43.79 -5.16 -3.09
N ASN A 325 42.71 -5.90 -2.86
CA ASN A 325 42.72 -7.35 -2.90
C ASN A 325 42.97 -7.87 -4.31
N GLN A 326 42.36 -7.26 -5.33
CA GLN A 326 42.65 -7.55 -6.74
C GLN A 326 44.13 -7.33 -7.06
N GLN A 327 44.69 -6.18 -6.68
CA GLN A 327 46.10 -5.86 -6.93
C GLN A 327 47.06 -6.79 -6.17
N ARG A 328 46.73 -7.17 -4.93
CA ARG A 328 47.51 -8.16 -4.16
C ARG A 328 47.49 -9.53 -4.85
N LEU A 329 46.36 -9.93 -5.42
CA LEU A 329 46.25 -11.19 -6.16
C LEU A 329 47.09 -11.14 -7.43
N GLU A 330 46.99 -10.07 -8.21
CA GLU A 330 47.80 -9.86 -9.43
C GLU A 330 49.31 -9.88 -9.12
N ASN A 331 49.74 -9.21 -8.04
CA ASN A 331 51.14 -9.22 -7.61
C ASN A 331 51.62 -10.61 -7.16
N LYS A 332 50.77 -11.38 -6.46
CA LYS A 332 51.10 -12.76 -6.07
C LYS A 332 51.26 -13.66 -7.30
N ASN A 333 50.37 -13.54 -8.29
CA ASN A 333 50.44 -14.31 -9.51
C ASN A 333 51.71 -13.97 -10.31
N ALA A 334 52.04 -12.68 -10.46
CA ALA A 334 53.28 -12.26 -11.13
C ALA A 334 54.55 -12.76 -10.41
N LEU A 335 54.54 -12.82 -9.07
CA LEU A 335 55.65 -13.39 -8.31
C LEU A 335 55.78 -14.91 -8.53
N LEU A 336 54.66 -15.64 -8.54
CA LEU A 336 54.64 -17.08 -8.82
C LEU A 336 55.16 -17.38 -10.24
N GLU A 337 54.73 -16.61 -11.23
CA GLU A 337 55.24 -16.70 -12.61
C GLU A 337 56.76 -16.52 -12.67
N LYS A 338 57.29 -15.50 -11.97
CA LYS A 338 58.73 -15.25 -11.90
C LYS A 338 59.48 -16.39 -11.22
N ILE A 339 58.95 -16.95 -10.13
CA ILE A 339 59.56 -18.09 -9.44
C ILE A 339 59.58 -19.33 -10.36
N ALA A 340 58.47 -19.62 -11.04
CA ALA A 340 58.40 -20.73 -11.98
C ALA A 340 59.40 -20.57 -13.13
N PHE A 341 59.54 -19.36 -13.68
CA PHE A 341 60.52 -19.06 -14.73
C PHE A 341 61.97 -19.31 -14.29
N ILE A 342 62.37 -18.79 -13.12
CA ILE A 342 63.73 -18.98 -12.58
C ILE A 342 64.02 -20.47 -12.35
N GLN A 343 63.07 -21.21 -11.78
CA GLN A 343 63.28 -22.64 -11.53
C GLN A 343 63.40 -23.44 -12.84
N ALA A 344 62.56 -23.15 -13.84
CA ALA A 344 62.56 -23.85 -15.11
C ALA A 344 63.82 -23.58 -15.94
N HIS A 345 64.27 -22.32 -16.01
CA HIS A 345 65.37 -21.92 -16.90
C HIS A 345 66.72 -21.77 -16.21
N GLU A 346 66.75 -21.21 -15.00
CA GLU A 346 68.02 -20.87 -14.34
C GLU A 346 68.54 -21.98 -13.43
N PHE A 347 67.66 -22.80 -12.83
CA PHE A 347 68.10 -23.92 -11.97
C PHE A 347 68.26 -25.22 -12.75
N ARG A 348 67.43 -25.44 -13.77
CA ARG A 348 67.51 -26.65 -14.60
C ARG A 348 68.80 -26.72 -15.41
N GLY A 349 69.30 -25.58 -15.90
CA GLY A 349 70.58 -25.49 -16.61
C GLY A 349 71.77 -26.06 -15.83
N PRO A 350 72.13 -25.52 -14.65
CA PRO A 350 73.22 -26.04 -13.84
C PRO A 350 72.95 -27.46 -13.34
N LEU A 351 71.70 -27.82 -13.04
CA LEU A 351 71.34 -29.19 -12.67
C LEU A 351 71.66 -30.19 -13.80
N THR A 352 71.28 -29.86 -15.03
CA THR A 352 71.57 -30.66 -16.22
C THR A 352 73.07 -30.77 -16.45
N SER A 353 73.82 -29.68 -16.25
CA SER A 353 75.28 -29.69 -16.33
C SER A 353 75.89 -30.65 -15.31
N VAL A 354 75.48 -30.61 -14.03
CA VAL A 354 75.97 -31.52 -12.99
C VAL A 354 75.59 -32.97 -13.31
N GLN A 355 74.35 -33.23 -13.75
CA GLN A 355 73.90 -34.55 -14.19
C GLN A 355 74.72 -35.08 -15.37
N SER A 356 75.11 -34.22 -16.33
CA SER A 356 75.91 -34.62 -17.49
C SER A 356 77.37 -34.94 -17.16
N LEU A 357 77.91 -34.32 -16.09
CA LEU A 357 79.29 -34.55 -15.63
C LEU A 357 79.42 -35.82 -14.79
N LEU A 358 78.34 -36.27 -14.13
CA LEU A 358 78.36 -37.47 -13.28
C LEU A 358 78.83 -38.74 -14.04
N PRO A 359 78.30 -39.09 -15.22
CA PRO A 359 78.79 -40.25 -15.98
C PRO A 359 80.28 -40.16 -16.31
N LEU A 360 80.80 -38.96 -16.60
CA LEU A 360 82.21 -38.73 -16.91
C LEU A 360 83.09 -38.93 -15.68
N ILE A 361 82.68 -38.43 -14.52
CA ILE A 361 83.38 -38.64 -13.24
C ILE A 361 83.43 -40.13 -12.89
N LYS A 362 82.34 -40.87 -13.17
CA LYS A 362 82.25 -42.33 -12.97
C LYS A 362 83.21 -43.11 -13.86
N GLU A 363 83.48 -42.61 -15.06
CA GLU A 363 84.35 -43.25 -16.05
C GLU A 363 85.84 -42.93 -15.81
N GLU A 364 86.15 -41.72 -15.35
CA GLU A 364 87.53 -41.23 -15.17
C GLU A 364 88.14 -41.58 -13.79
N TYR A 365 87.31 -41.73 -12.74
CA TYR A 365 87.75 -42.05 -11.38
C TYR A 365 87.17 -43.37 -10.87
N SER A 366 87.91 -44.47 -11.03
CA SER A 366 87.52 -45.83 -10.60
C SER A 366 87.55 -46.08 -9.08
N GLU A 367 87.98 -45.12 -8.25
CA GLU A 367 88.02 -45.23 -6.78
C GLU A 367 86.82 -44.59 -6.05
N VAL A 368 85.87 -43.98 -6.77
CA VAL A 368 84.67 -43.40 -6.15
C VAL A 368 83.74 -44.51 -5.68
N ASP A 369 83.34 -44.48 -4.40
CA ASP A 369 82.40 -45.44 -3.83
C ASP A 369 81.07 -45.45 -4.63
N PRO A 370 80.70 -46.59 -5.27
CA PRO A 370 79.48 -46.70 -6.07
C PRO A 370 78.21 -46.31 -5.31
N ILE A 371 78.20 -46.50 -3.99
CA ILE A 371 77.08 -46.13 -3.13
C ILE A 371 76.92 -44.60 -3.09
N GLN A 372 78.01 -43.85 -2.94
CA GLN A 372 78.00 -42.39 -2.90
C GLN A 372 77.59 -41.80 -4.25
N MET A 373 78.05 -42.41 -5.36
CA MET A 373 77.70 -41.97 -6.71
C MET A 373 76.21 -42.14 -7.02
N ASN A 374 75.65 -43.31 -6.70
CA ASN A 374 74.21 -43.55 -6.85
C ASN A 374 73.38 -42.63 -5.95
N MET A 375 73.84 -42.35 -4.72
CA MET A 375 73.16 -41.39 -3.84
C MET A 375 73.13 -39.97 -4.44
N MET A 376 74.17 -39.56 -5.16
CA MET A 376 74.26 -38.26 -5.80
C MET A 376 73.37 -38.18 -7.06
N GLU A 377 73.35 -39.23 -7.88
CA GLU A 377 72.41 -39.38 -9.00
C GLU A 377 70.94 -39.31 -8.50
N ASP A 378 70.59 -40.09 -7.47
CA ASP A 378 69.26 -40.10 -6.87
C ASP A 378 68.88 -38.72 -6.29
N ALA A 379 69.82 -38.02 -5.66
CA ALA A 379 69.57 -36.70 -5.09
C ALA A 379 69.27 -35.66 -6.18
N LEU A 380 70.03 -35.67 -7.29
CA LEU A 380 69.80 -34.76 -8.41
C LEU A 380 68.52 -35.09 -9.17
N ALA A 381 68.20 -36.38 -9.34
CA ALA A 381 66.93 -36.80 -9.93
C ALA A 381 65.72 -36.37 -9.08
N LYS A 382 65.80 -36.53 -7.75
CA LYS A 382 64.78 -36.02 -6.82
C LYS A 382 64.66 -34.49 -6.90
N LEU A 383 65.77 -33.78 -7.08
CA LEU A 383 65.76 -32.32 -7.22
C LEU A 383 65.07 -31.87 -8.53
N ASP A 384 65.36 -32.53 -9.66
CA ASP A 384 64.70 -32.25 -10.95
C ASP A 384 63.19 -32.51 -10.86
N GLN A 385 62.80 -33.62 -10.25
CA GLN A 385 61.38 -33.95 -10.02
C GLN A 385 60.70 -32.88 -9.16
N LYS A 386 61.36 -32.37 -8.10
CA LYS A 386 60.82 -31.31 -7.27
C LYS A 386 60.68 -29.98 -8.00
N ILE A 387 61.59 -29.66 -8.92
CA ILE A 387 61.48 -28.48 -9.78
C ILE A 387 60.25 -28.60 -10.70
N ILE A 388 60.04 -29.77 -11.32
CA ILE A 388 58.88 -30.02 -12.18
C ILE A 388 57.57 -29.88 -11.39
N GLU A 389 57.49 -30.48 -10.20
CA GLU A 389 56.32 -30.40 -9.31
C GLU A 389 55.98 -28.94 -8.93
N ILE A 390 56.99 -28.12 -8.61
CA ILE A 390 56.77 -26.71 -8.27
C ILE A 390 56.25 -25.91 -9.48
N ILE A 391 56.76 -26.18 -10.68
CA ILE A 391 56.30 -25.53 -11.92
C ILE A 391 54.84 -25.88 -12.20
N GLU A 392 54.46 -27.15 -12.04
CA GLU A 392 53.08 -27.62 -12.20
C GLU A 392 52.14 -26.94 -11.20
N LEU A 393 52.52 -26.93 -9.91
CA LEU A 393 51.75 -26.26 -8.85
C LEU A 393 51.60 -24.75 -9.08
N ALA A 394 52.65 -24.08 -9.57
CA ALA A 394 52.60 -22.65 -9.90
C ALA A 394 51.62 -22.38 -11.06
N ASN A 395 51.69 -23.18 -12.13
CA ASN A 395 50.79 -23.05 -13.27
C ASN A 395 49.32 -23.33 -12.88
N GLU A 396 49.07 -24.34 -12.06
CA GLU A 396 47.72 -24.66 -11.56
C GLU A 396 47.15 -23.51 -10.72
N ALA A 397 47.97 -22.94 -9.82
CA ALA A 397 47.57 -21.78 -9.01
C ALA A 397 47.24 -20.53 -9.84
N ILE A 398 47.90 -20.33 -10.99
CA ILE A 398 47.66 -19.20 -11.90
C ILE A 398 46.37 -19.38 -12.72
N HIS A 399 46.03 -20.62 -13.08
CA HIS A 399 44.92 -20.93 -13.99
C HIS A 399 43.59 -21.27 -13.30
N LEU A 400 43.54 -21.34 -11.97
CA LEU A 400 42.30 -21.32 -11.18
C LEU A 400 41.64 -19.93 -11.27
N LYS A 401 40.89 -19.68 -12.36
CA LYS A 401 40.02 -18.51 -12.52
C LYS A 401 38.55 -18.85 -12.32
#